data_AF-A0A7V9AKK7-F1
#
_entry.id   AF-A0A7V9AKK7-F1
#
_cell.length_a   1.000
_cell.length_b   1.000
_cell.length_c   1.000
_cell.angle_alpha   90.00
_cell.angle_beta   90.00
_cell.angle_gamma   90.00
#
_symmetry.space_group_name_H-M   'P 1'
#
loop_
_entity.id
_entity.type
_entity.pdbx_description
1 polymer ?
#
loop_
_entity_poly.entity_id
_entity_poly.type
_entity_poly.pdbx_seq_one_letter_code
_entity_poly.pdbx_strand_id
1 'polypeptide(L)'
;MNTSTFLRLDRIQQLGFVSRVWPGAKHTRYEHSLGVLHLTREAIRHLLESGASSLFSPRDARTVTAAALLHDIGHYPFSHAIEELGAPIQSHEAVGKGIIERGESAALLESEWMVDPAQVAAMIHGGHDGLTSGQRILQGLLSGTLDMDKLDYLPRDAHACSVPYGGVDSSRLLSALTIAEIPGGGSVPAGPRIA
;
A
#
# COMPACT_ATOMS: atom_id res chain seq x y z
N MET A 1 -13.22 -4.02 -3.84
CA MET A 1 -12.75 -4.72 -5.07
C MET A 1 -13.73 -4.54 -6.23
N ASN A 2 -15.04 -4.69 -6.05
CA ASN A 2 -16.01 -4.61 -7.16
C ASN A 2 -16.49 -3.19 -7.51
N THR A 3 -15.83 -2.14 -7.00
CA THR A 3 -16.18 -0.75 -7.34
C THR A 3 -15.63 -0.41 -8.71
N SER A 4 -16.37 0.40 -9.48
CA SER A 4 -15.91 0.87 -10.79
C SER A 4 -14.57 1.60 -10.69
N THR A 5 -14.39 2.38 -9.63
CA THR A 5 -13.16 3.14 -9.36
C THR A 5 -11.94 2.26 -9.15
N PHE A 6 -12.08 1.13 -8.43
CA PHE A 6 -10.96 0.21 -8.23
C PHE A 6 -10.69 -0.64 -9.48
N LEU A 7 -11.75 -1.14 -10.14
CA LEU A 7 -11.63 -1.93 -11.36
C LEU A 7 -10.98 -1.16 -12.52
N ARG A 8 -10.99 0.19 -12.47
CA ARG A 8 -10.26 1.00 -13.46
C ARG A 8 -8.76 0.69 -13.48
N LEU A 9 -8.17 0.28 -12.35
CA LEU A 9 -6.74 0.02 -12.24
C LEU A 9 -6.29 -1.13 -13.14
N ASP A 10 -7.20 -2.01 -13.56
CA ASP A 10 -6.93 -3.10 -14.50
C ASP A 10 -6.57 -2.59 -15.91
N ARG A 11 -6.84 -1.32 -16.19
CA ARG A 11 -6.50 -0.67 -17.47
C ARG A 11 -5.30 0.27 -17.36
N ILE A 12 -4.68 0.35 -16.19
CA ILE A 12 -3.56 1.25 -15.91
C ILE A 12 -2.31 0.41 -15.70
N GLN A 13 -1.38 0.48 -16.66
CA GLN A 13 -0.09 -0.22 -16.55
C GLN A 13 0.74 0.36 -15.41
N GLN A 14 1.33 -0.51 -14.60
CA GLN A 14 2.19 -0.14 -13.46
C GLN A 14 3.36 0.74 -13.92
N LEU A 15 4.05 0.31 -14.98
CA LEU A 15 5.28 0.94 -15.47
C LEU A 15 5.06 1.84 -16.71
N GLY A 16 3.82 2.16 -17.06
CA GLY A 16 3.49 3.04 -18.19
C GLY A 16 4.20 2.66 -19.50
N PHE A 17 5.04 3.57 -20.01
CA PHE A 17 5.75 3.39 -21.28
C PHE A 17 6.88 2.35 -21.26
N VAL A 18 7.29 1.83 -20.09
CA VAL A 18 8.34 0.79 -20.01
C VAL A 18 7.98 -0.44 -20.86
N SER A 19 6.69 -0.73 -21.02
CA SER A 19 6.19 -1.79 -21.92
C SER A 19 6.63 -1.65 -23.38
N ARG A 20 7.07 -0.47 -23.81
CA ARG A 20 7.63 -0.20 -25.16
C ARG A 20 9.08 -0.66 -25.31
N VAL A 21 9.83 -0.77 -24.21
CA VAL A 21 11.22 -1.24 -24.19
C VAL A 21 11.29 -2.68 -23.68
N TRP A 22 10.51 -3.01 -22.64
CA TRP A 22 10.32 -4.36 -22.11
C TRP A 22 8.88 -4.85 -22.38
N PRO A 23 8.63 -5.62 -23.46
CA PRO A 23 7.28 -6.02 -23.84
C PRO A 23 6.51 -6.85 -22.81
N GLY A 24 7.21 -7.44 -21.83
CA GLY A 24 6.63 -8.17 -20.70
C GLY A 24 6.09 -7.28 -19.57
N ALA A 25 6.52 -6.02 -19.49
CA ALA A 25 6.12 -5.04 -18.48
C ALA A 25 4.70 -4.47 -18.71
N LYS A 26 3.71 -5.35 -18.88
CA LYS A 26 2.32 -5.00 -19.17
C LYS A 26 1.40 -5.13 -17.96
N HIS A 27 1.95 -5.52 -16.82
CA HIS A 27 1.21 -5.66 -15.59
C HIS A 27 0.58 -4.34 -15.14
N THR A 28 -0.50 -4.44 -14.38
CA THR A 28 -1.40 -3.34 -14.07
C THR A 28 -1.34 -2.96 -12.59
N ARG A 29 -1.81 -1.75 -12.27
CA ARG A 29 -1.93 -1.30 -10.89
C ARG A 29 -2.94 -2.13 -10.08
N TYR A 30 -3.88 -2.79 -10.76
CA TYR A 30 -4.86 -3.66 -10.13
C TYR A 30 -4.21 -4.88 -9.47
N GLU A 31 -3.40 -5.64 -10.23
CA GLU A 31 -2.74 -6.83 -9.70
C GLU A 31 -1.65 -6.48 -8.67
N HIS A 32 -0.99 -5.34 -8.84
CA HIS A 32 -0.08 -4.78 -7.83
C HIS A 32 -0.83 -4.48 -6.52
N SER A 33 -1.94 -3.72 -6.58
CA SER A 33 -2.77 -3.42 -5.39
C SER A 33 -3.27 -4.68 -4.68
N LEU A 34 -3.61 -5.73 -5.42
CA LEU A 34 -3.98 -7.03 -4.85
C LEU A 34 -2.80 -7.73 -4.16
N GLY A 35 -1.60 -7.63 -4.73
CA GLY A 35 -0.38 -8.16 -4.13
C GLY A 35 0.01 -7.44 -2.84
N VAL A 36 -0.03 -6.10 -2.84
CA VAL A 36 0.20 -5.29 -1.62
C VAL A 36 -0.83 -5.62 -0.53
N LEU A 37 -2.11 -5.77 -0.90
CA LEU A 37 -3.14 -6.25 0.02
C LEU A 37 -2.79 -7.63 0.60
N HIS A 38 -2.38 -8.58 -0.23
CA HIS A 38 -2.03 -9.92 0.21
C HIS A 38 -0.86 -9.88 1.22
N LEU A 39 0.25 -9.24 0.86
CA LEU A 39 1.42 -9.11 1.73
C LEU A 39 1.09 -8.39 3.04
N THR A 40 0.26 -7.36 3.00
CA THR A 40 -0.22 -6.65 4.21
C THR A 40 -1.02 -7.57 5.13
N ARG A 41 -1.91 -8.40 4.58
CA ARG A 41 -2.68 -9.36 5.39
C ARG A 41 -1.79 -10.42 6.02
N GLU A 42 -0.78 -10.90 5.28
CA GLU A 42 0.20 -11.85 5.81
C GLU A 42 1.07 -11.22 6.91
N ALA A 43 1.48 -9.96 6.75
CA ALA A 43 2.20 -9.21 7.78
C ALA A 43 1.36 -9.05 9.06
N ILE A 44 0.10 -8.64 8.95
CA ILE A 44 -0.81 -8.52 10.11
C ILE A 44 -1.00 -9.87 10.79
N ARG A 45 -1.24 -10.93 10.01
CA ARG A 45 -1.39 -12.29 10.54
C ARG A 45 -0.15 -12.73 11.32
N HIS A 46 1.04 -12.53 10.76
CA HIS A 46 2.31 -12.84 11.41
C HIS A 46 2.53 -12.04 12.72
N LEU A 47 2.22 -10.74 12.70
CA LEU A 47 2.32 -9.89 13.90
C LEU A 47 1.37 -10.36 15.01
N LEU A 48 0.14 -10.73 14.66
CA LEU A 48 -0.83 -11.29 15.62
C LEU A 48 -0.35 -12.62 16.21
N GLU A 49 0.17 -13.53 15.37
CA GLU A 49 0.75 -14.81 15.80
C GLU A 49 1.99 -14.63 16.70
N SER A 50 2.72 -13.53 16.51
CA SER A 50 3.90 -13.15 17.29
C SER A 50 3.56 -12.37 18.57
N GLY A 51 2.27 -12.26 18.93
CA GLY A 51 1.82 -11.68 20.19
C GLY A 51 1.63 -10.16 20.20
N ALA A 52 1.60 -9.50 19.03
CA ALA A 52 1.41 -8.05 18.92
C ALA A 52 -0.06 -7.58 19.04
N SER A 53 -0.98 -8.46 19.43
CA SER A 53 -2.44 -8.18 19.45
C SER A 53 -2.83 -7.06 20.42
N SER A 54 -2.01 -6.73 21.41
CA SER A 54 -2.23 -5.61 22.33
C SER A 54 -1.81 -4.25 21.76
N LEU A 55 -1.07 -4.23 20.64
CA LEU A 55 -0.47 -3.01 20.08
C LEU A 55 -1.40 -2.29 19.09
N PHE A 56 -2.37 -2.98 18.52
CA PHE A 56 -3.34 -2.42 17.58
C PHE A 56 -4.68 -3.14 17.66
N SER A 57 -5.76 -2.43 17.37
CA SER A 57 -7.12 -2.98 17.37
C SER A 57 -7.45 -3.69 16.06
N PRO A 58 -8.50 -4.54 16.03
CA PRO A 58 -9.02 -5.09 14.78
C PRO A 58 -9.45 -4.01 13.78
N ARG A 59 -9.88 -2.83 14.26
CA ARG A 59 -10.24 -1.70 13.38
C ARG A 59 -8.99 -1.08 12.74
N ASP A 60 -7.90 -0.95 13.48
CA ASP A 60 -6.62 -0.47 12.94
C ASP A 60 -6.10 -1.43 11.85
N ALA A 61 -6.18 -2.74 12.10
CA ALA A 61 -5.84 -3.77 11.10
C ALA A 61 -6.70 -3.69 9.83
N ARG A 62 -8.02 -3.47 9.97
CA ARG A 62 -8.90 -3.23 8.80
C ARG A 62 -8.54 -1.93 8.08
N THR A 63 -8.17 -0.88 8.80
CA THR A 63 -7.82 0.42 8.23
C THR A 63 -6.58 0.31 7.35
N VAL A 64 -5.50 -0.31 7.86
CA VAL A 64 -4.28 -0.52 7.05
C VAL A 64 -4.52 -1.46 5.87
N THR A 65 -5.37 -2.47 6.04
CA THR A 65 -5.73 -3.40 4.96
C THR A 65 -6.48 -2.69 3.84
N ALA A 66 -7.41 -1.80 4.19
CA ALA A 66 -8.11 -0.95 3.22
C ALA A 66 -7.14 0.03 2.55
N ALA A 67 -6.26 0.66 3.31
CA ALA A 67 -5.22 1.55 2.79
C ALA A 67 -4.29 0.83 1.81
N ALA A 68 -3.86 -0.39 2.12
CA ALA A 68 -3.04 -1.23 1.26
C ALA A 68 -3.68 -1.49 -0.11
N LEU A 69 -4.99 -1.81 -0.11
CA LEU A 69 -5.73 -2.04 -1.34
C LEU A 69 -5.92 -0.76 -2.16
N LEU A 70 -6.04 0.39 -1.50
CA LEU A 70 -6.43 1.65 -2.13
C LEU A 70 -5.25 2.60 -2.39
N HIS A 71 -4.03 2.25 -1.96
CA HIS A 71 -2.86 3.16 -2.01
C HIS A 71 -2.61 3.74 -3.42
N ASP A 72 -2.89 2.93 -4.44
CA ASP A 72 -2.63 3.22 -5.84
C ASP A 72 -3.86 3.76 -6.60
N ILE A 73 -5.01 3.95 -5.92
CA ILE A 73 -6.29 4.27 -6.56
C ILE A 73 -6.33 5.67 -7.19
N GLY A 74 -5.36 6.50 -6.88
CA GLY A 74 -5.22 7.85 -7.41
C GLY A 74 -4.58 7.93 -8.79
N HIS A 75 -3.87 6.89 -9.23
CA HIS A 75 -3.02 7.00 -10.41
C HIS A 75 -3.79 7.15 -11.74
N TYR A 76 -3.21 7.96 -12.62
CA TYR A 76 -3.60 8.10 -14.02
C TYR A 76 -2.92 7.06 -14.91
N PRO A 77 -3.47 6.79 -16.12
CA PRO A 77 -2.71 6.14 -17.20
C PRO A 77 -1.37 6.85 -17.41
N PHE A 78 -0.26 6.10 -17.52
CA PHE A 78 1.11 6.66 -17.60
C PHE A 78 1.56 7.50 -16.39
N SER A 79 0.71 7.60 -15.35
CA SER A 79 0.99 8.11 -14.00
C SER A 79 1.86 9.37 -13.99
N HIS A 80 3.12 9.27 -13.54
CA HIS A 80 4.03 10.40 -13.39
C HIS A 80 4.21 11.23 -14.68
N ALA A 81 4.18 10.59 -15.86
CA ALA A 81 4.29 11.32 -17.12
C ALA A 81 3.14 12.31 -17.35
N ILE A 82 1.94 12.03 -16.84
CA ILE A 82 0.81 12.96 -16.90
C ILE A 82 0.93 14.02 -15.80
N GLU A 83 1.34 13.64 -14.60
CA GLU A 83 1.52 14.59 -13.48
C GLU A 83 2.60 15.65 -13.77
N GLU A 84 3.66 15.28 -14.50
CA GLU A 84 4.72 16.18 -14.95
C GLU A 84 4.25 17.29 -15.90
N LEU A 85 3.06 17.16 -16.51
CA LEU A 85 2.45 18.24 -17.30
C LEU A 85 2.09 19.47 -16.46
N GLY A 86 2.03 19.33 -15.13
CA GLY A 86 1.77 20.41 -14.21
C GLY A 86 0.31 20.88 -14.22
N ALA A 87 0.07 22.07 -13.69
CA ALA A 87 -1.28 22.60 -13.54
C ALA A 87 -2.03 22.65 -14.89
N PRO A 88 -3.29 22.17 -14.95
CA PRO A 88 -4.21 21.91 -13.83
C PRO A 88 -4.23 20.46 -13.30
N ILE A 89 -3.27 19.61 -13.69
CA ILE A 89 -3.24 18.21 -13.26
C ILE A 89 -2.92 18.12 -11.76
N GLN A 90 -3.74 17.36 -11.03
CA GLN A 90 -3.54 17.08 -9.60
C GLN A 90 -2.57 15.92 -9.43
N SER A 91 -1.86 15.85 -8.29
CA SER A 91 -1.07 14.65 -7.97
C SER A 91 -1.98 13.43 -7.82
N HIS A 92 -1.46 12.24 -8.13
CA HIS A 92 -2.19 11.00 -7.85
C HIS A 92 -2.58 10.89 -6.38
N GLU A 93 -1.77 11.41 -5.46
CA GLU A 93 -2.10 11.43 -4.03
C GLU A 93 -3.37 12.24 -3.72
N ALA A 94 -3.49 13.43 -4.31
CA ALA A 94 -4.67 14.28 -4.12
C ALA A 94 -5.93 13.65 -4.73
N VAL A 95 -5.78 13.01 -5.89
CA VAL A 95 -6.87 12.27 -6.55
C VAL A 95 -7.27 11.05 -5.72
N GLY A 96 -6.29 10.28 -5.23
CA GLY A 96 -6.49 9.11 -4.39
C GLY A 96 -7.24 9.47 -3.12
N LYS A 97 -6.77 10.48 -2.38
CA LYS A 97 -7.49 11.03 -1.22
C LYS A 97 -8.94 11.40 -1.56
N GLY A 98 -9.14 12.11 -2.67
CA GLY A 98 -10.46 12.53 -3.10
C GLY A 98 -11.41 11.39 -3.44
N ILE A 99 -10.89 10.28 -3.97
CA ILE A 99 -11.63 9.05 -4.25
C ILE A 99 -11.96 8.29 -2.97
N ILE A 100 -11.02 8.23 -2.02
CA ILE A 100 -11.18 7.47 -0.78
C ILE A 100 -12.20 8.16 0.12
N GLU A 101 -12.12 9.48 0.27
CA GLU A 101 -12.95 10.26 1.20
C GLU A 101 -14.35 10.59 0.66
N ARG A 102 -14.68 10.22 -0.59
CA ARG A 102 -15.98 10.56 -1.20
C ARG A 102 -16.56 9.41 -2.03
N GLY A 103 -17.87 9.50 -2.29
CA GLY A 103 -18.57 8.61 -3.22
C GLY A 103 -18.67 7.16 -2.75
N GLU A 104 -18.64 6.23 -3.71
CA GLU A 104 -18.85 4.80 -3.47
C GLU A 104 -17.78 4.20 -2.52
N SER A 105 -16.52 4.58 -2.68
CA SER A 105 -15.43 4.07 -1.83
C SER A 105 -15.62 4.45 -0.37
N ALA A 106 -15.93 5.73 -0.08
CA ALA A 106 -16.17 6.20 1.28
C ALA A 106 -17.35 5.47 1.92
N ALA A 107 -18.47 5.34 1.19
CA ALA A 107 -19.66 4.66 1.69
C ALA A 107 -19.37 3.20 2.08
N LEU A 108 -18.63 2.45 1.25
CA LEU A 108 -18.25 1.06 1.54
C LEU A 108 -17.23 0.94 2.68
N LEU A 109 -16.31 1.89 2.80
CA LEU A 109 -15.35 1.92 3.92
C LEU A 109 -16.08 2.07 5.26
N GLU A 110 -17.11 2.91 5.29
CA GLU A 110 -17.94 3.14 6.48
C GLU A 110 -18.90 1.98 6.75
N SER A 111 -19.66 1.53 5.75
CA SER A 111 -20.76 0.58 5.97
C SER A 111 -20.33 -0.87 6.04
N GLU A 112 -19.36 -1.29 5.22
CA GLU A 112 -18.94 -2.69 5.11
C GLU A 112 -17.64 -2.96 5.88
N TRP A 113 -16.68 -2.04 5.80
CA TRP A 113 -15.37 -2.20 6.45
C TRP A 113 -15.33 -1.64 7.87
N MET A 114 -16.30 -0.79 8.24
CA MET A 114 -16.39 -0.14 9.55
C MET A 114 -15.10 0.62 9.90
N VAL A 115 -14.54 1.34 8.93
CA VAL A 115 -13.33 2.18 9.06
C VAL A 115 -13.63 3.60 8.59
N ASP A 116 -12.85 4.56 9.08
CA ASP A 116 -13.00 5.96 8.69
C ASP A 116 -12.23 6.23 7.38
N PRO A 117 -12.89 6.71 6.31
CA PRO A 117 -12.24 7.03 5.05
C PRO A 117 -11.09 8.05 5.19
N ALA A 118 -11.22 9.03 6.09
CA ALA A 118 -10.18 10.02 6.32
C ALA A 118 -8.93 9.38 6.94
N GLN A 119 -9.10 8.40 7.84
CA GLN A 119 -7.98 7.65 8.39
C GLN A 119 -7.32 6.76 7.33
N VAL A 120 -8.11 6.12 6.46
CA VAL A 120 -7.57 5.33 5.32
C VAL A 120 -6.74 6.22 4.40
N ALA A 121 -7.23 7.40 4.04
CA ALA A 121 -6.48 8.35 3.22
C ALA A 121 -5.22 8.87 3.95
N ALA A 122 -5.31 9.11 5.27
CA ALA A 122 -4.17 9.55 6.07
C ALA A 122 -3.06 8.48 6.15
N MET A 123 -3.42 7.18 6.20
CA MET A 123 -2.41 6.10 6.16
C MET A 123 -1.59 6.10 4.89
N ILE A 124 -2.16 6.53 3.76
CA ILE A 124 -1.49 6.53 2.44
C ILE A 124 -0.72 7.84 2.22
N HIS A 125 -1.33 9.00 2.49
CA HIS A 125 -0.79 10.31 2.07
C HIS A 125 -0.59 11.32 3.22
N GLY A 126 -1.12 11.07 4.42
CA GLY A 126 -1.35 12.10 5.44
C GLY A 126 -0.36 12.17 6.59
N GLY A 127 0.72 11.38 6.59
CA GLY A 127 1.61 11.29 7.75
C GLY A 127 0.89 10.72 8.97
N HIS A 128 1.19 11.22 10.18
CA HIS A 128 0.68 10.65 11.44
C HIS A 128 -0.55 11.35 12.03
N ASP A 129 -1.01 12.44 11.42
CA ASP A 129 -2.10 13.26 11.95
C ASP A 129 -3.45 12.51 11.84
N GLY A 130 -4.21 12.49 12.93
CA GLY A 130 -5.50 11.80 13.01
C GLY A 130 -5.42 10.27 13.11
N LEU A 131 -4.22 9.67 13.03
CA LEU A 131 -4.02 8.23 13.21
C LEU A 131 -3.92 7.85 14.69
N THR A 132 -4.58 6.74 15.06
CA THR A 132 -4.44 6.09 16.36
C THR A 132 -3.00 5.56 16.56
N SER A 133 -2.60 5.29 17.81
CA SER A 133 -1.29 4.68 18.07
C SER A 133 -1.10 3.34 17.33
N GLY A 134 -2.15 2.51 17.29
CA GLY A 134 -2.14 1.25 16.54
C GLY A 134 -2.01 1.47 15.03
N GLN A 135 -2.71 2.45 14.47
CA GLN A 135 -2.57 2.81 13.05
C GLN A 135 -1.18 3.36 12.72
N ARG A 136 -0.58 4.17 13.59
CA ARG A 136 0.80 4.68 13.41
C ARG A 136 1.83 3.56 13.39
N ILE A 137 1.65 2.56 14.26
CA ILE A 137 2.43 1.33 14.17
C ILE A 137 2.17 0.70 12.81
N LEU A 138 0.94 0.35 12.46
CA LEU A 138 0.69 -0.37 11.21
C LEU A 138 1.01 0.43 9.92
N GLN A 139 1.09 1.75 9.97
CA GLN A 139 1.44 2.59 8.82
C GLN A 139 2.81 2.25 8.23
N GLY A 140 3.76 1.80 9.05
CA GLY A 140 5.09 1.36 8.57
C GLY A 140 5.04 0.16 7.61
N LEU A 141 3.91 -0.57 7.57
CA LEU A 141 3.69 -1.63 6.58
C LEU A 141 3.46 -1.09 5.16
N LEU A 142 3.03 0.16 5.02
CA LEU A 142 2.71 0.80 3.73
C LEU A 142 3.65 1.95 3.38
N SER A 143 4.23 2.60 4.38
CA SER A 143 5.11 3.74 4.20
C SER A 143 6.35 3.56 5.06
N GLY A 144 7.38 2.93 4.46
CA GLY A 144 8.65 2.69 5.12
C GLY A 144 9.79 2.47 4.13
N THR A 145 11.01 2.33 4.64
CA THR A 145 12.17 1.96 3.81
C THR A 145 11.98 0.59 3.17
N LEU A 146 11.31 -0.32 3.89
CA LEU A 146 10.91 -1.63 3.41
C LEU A 146 9.45 -1.87 3.81
N ASP A 147 8.54 -1.69 2.87
CA ASP A 147 7.10 -1.82 3.03
C ASP A 147 6.50 -2.82 2.03
N MET A 148 5.22 -3.14 2.22
CA MET A 148 4.51 -4.15 1.41
C MET A 148 4.33 -3.71 -0.05
N ASP A 149 4.33 -2.41 -0.30
CA ASP A 149 4.36 -1.84 -1.65
C ASP A 149 5.66 -2.26 -2.38
N LYS A 150 6.81 -1.96 -1.79
CA LYS A 150 8.14 -2.33 -2.32
C LYS A 150 8.32 -3.84 -2.43
N LEU A 151 7.85 -4.60 -1.44
CA LEU A 151 7.94 -6.05 -1.44
C LEU A 151 7.05 -6.71 -2.50
N ASP A 152 6.06 -6.00 -3.05
CA ASP A 152 5.30 -6.45 -4.22
C ASP A 152 5.95 -5.99 -5.53
N TYR A 153 6.15 -4.67 -5.71
CA TYR A 153 6.51 -4.16 -7.03
C TYR A 153 7.92 -4.58 -7.45
N LEU A 154 8.90 -4.68 -6.53
CA LEU A 154 10.27 -5.04 -6.88
C LEU A 154 10.37 -6.41 -7.57
N PRO A 155 9.89 -7.53 -6.95
CA PRO A 155 9.93 -8.83 -7.61
C PRO A 155 8.98 -8.91 -8.82
N ARG A 156 7.83 -8.21 -8.78
CA ARG A 156 6.87 -8.19 -9.89
C ARG A 156 7.47 -7.54 -11.15
N ASP A 157 8.05 -6.36 -10.98
CA ASP A 157 8.68 -5.60 -12.06
C ASP A 157 9.90 -6.35 -12.61
N ALA A 158 10.72 -6.92 -11.73
CA ALA A 158 11.87 -7.72 -12.12
C ALA A 158 11.46 -8.94 -12.96
N HIS A 159 10.42 -9.65 -12.54
CA HIS A 159 9.88 -10.77 -13.29
C HIS A 159 9.34 -10.32 -14.65
N ALA A 160 8.50 -9.29 -14.69
CA ALA A 160 7.89 -8.78 -15.91
C ALA A 160 8.93 -8.24 -16.92
N CYS A 161 10.02 -7.66 -16.43
CA CYS A 161 11.12 -7.15 -17.24
C CYS A 161 12.23 -8.19 -17.50
N SER A 162 12.11 -9.42 -16.99
CA SER A 162 13.15 -10.45 -17.06
C SER A 162 14.52 -9.98 -16.55
N VAL A 163 14.52 -9.17 -15.48
CA VAL A 163 15.74 -8.67 -14.82
C VAL A 163 16.18 -9.70 -13.77
N PRO A 164 17.31 -10.40 -13.96
CA PRO A 164 17.68 -11.56 -13.14
C PRO A 164 18.08 -11.23 -11.69
N TYR A 165 18.37 -9.96 -11.38
CA TYR A 165 18.86 -9.52 -10.07
C TYR A 165 17.81 -8.81 -9.21
N GLY A 166 16.55 -8.72 -9.66
CA GLY A 166 15.50 -8.03 -8.92
C GLY A 166 14.65 -8.93 -8.01
N GLY A 167 15.09 -10.17 -7.77
CA GLY A 167 14.41 -11.10 -6.86
C GLY A 167 14.53 -10.65 -5.40
N VAL A 168 13.40 -10.54 -4.71
CA VAL A 168 13.31 -10.26 -3.28
C VAL A 168 12.65 -11.45 -2.59
N ASP A 169 13.26 -11.98 -1.53
CA ASP A 169 12.64 -13.02 -0.71
C ASP A 169 11.64 -12.39 0.29
N SER A 170 10.49 -11.96 -0.25
CA SER A 170 9.44 -11.31 0.54
C SER A 170 8.91 -12.21 1.66
N SER A 171 8.91 -13.53 1.46
CA SER A 171 8.51 -14.52 2.48
C SER A 171 9.45 -14.50 3.69
N ARG A 172 10.76 -14.54 3.45
CA ARG A 172 11.76 -14.44 4.51
C ARG A 172 11.66 -13.11 5.25
N LEU A 173 11.52 -12.00 4.53
CA LEU A 173 11.40 -10.67 5.14
C LEU A 173 10.14 -10.56 6.01
N LEU A 174 9.00 -11.10 5.55
CA LEU A 174 7.78 -11.19 6.33
C LEU A 174 7.95 -12.04 7.60
N SER A 175 8.64 -13.18 7.51
CA SER A 175 8.87 -14.06 8.66
C SER A 175 9.77 -13.47 9.75
N ALA A 176 10.52 -12.42 9.42
CA ALA A 176 11.40 -11.72 10.34
C ALA A 176 10.84 -10.34 10.77
N LEU A 177 9.62 -10.01 10.35
CA LEU A 177 8.95 -8.75 10.67
C LEU A 177 8.62 -8.70 12.17
N THR A 178 8.98 -7.59 12.83
CA THR A 178 8.67 -7.41 14.25
C THR A 178 8.40 -5.94 14.56
N ILE A 179 7.76 -5.68 15.69
CA ILE A 179 7.58 -4.32 16.21
C ILE A 179 8.67 -4.08 17.24
N ALA A 180 9.39 -2.97 17.09
CA ALA A 180 10.42 -2.57 18.05
C ALA A 180 10.10 -1.19 18.62
N GLU A 181 10.47 -0.99 19.87
CA GLU A 181 10.53 0.35 20.46
C GLU A 181 11.85 1.01 20.08
N ILE A 182 11.78 2.25 19.58
CA ILE A 182 12.95 3.03 19.21
C ILE A 182 13.19 4.06 20.33
N PRO A 183 14.37 4.07 20.99
CA PRO A 183 14.65 5.07 22.02
C PRO A 183 14.55 6.49 21.45
N GLY A 184 13.61 7.30 21.94
CA GLY A 184 13.44 8.71 21.56
C GLY A 184 12.43 8.99 20.43
N GLY A 185 11.78 7.97 19.87
CA GLY A 185 10.65 8.10 18.94
C GLY A 185 9.58 7.06 19.29
N GLY A 186 8.31 7.30 18.98
CA GLY A 186 7.25 6.33 19.28
C GLY A 186 7.50 4.93 18.68
N SER A 187 6.70 3.94 19.07
CA SER A 187 6.77 2.59 18.50
C SER A 187 6.44 2.62 17.00
N VAL A 188 7.34 2.13 16.16
CA VAL A 188 7.19 2.01 14.68
C VAL A 188 7.58 0.57 14.31
N PRO A 189 6.98 -0.08 13.29
CA PRO A 189 7.43 -1.39 12.84
C PRO A 189 8.89 -1.28 12.44
N ALA A 190 9.72 -2.14 13.02
CA ALA A 190 11.09 -2.26 12.58
C ALA A 190 11.12 -3.23 11.41
N GLY A 191 11.87 -2.85 10.37
CA GLY A 191 12.22 -3.79 9.30
C GLY A 191 12.90 -5.05 9.88
N PRO A 192 12.95 -6.14 9.11
CA PRO A 192 13.48 -7.41 9.57
C PRO A 192 14.90 -7.24 10.08
N ARG A 193 15.15 -7.71 11.32
CA ARG A 193 16.50 -7.77 11.87
C ARG A 193 17.26 -8.88 11.15
N ILE A 194 18.20 -8.50 10.30
CA ILE A 194 19.12 -9.44 9.66
C ILE A 194 20.11 -9.89 10.75
N ALA A 195 19.98 -11.13 11.20
CA ALA A 195 20.96 -11.80 12.06
C ALA A 195 22.12 -12.36 11.23
#